data_AF-A0A316D2Z4-F1
#
_entry.id   AF-A0A316D2Z4-F1
#
_cell.length_a   1.000
_cell.length_b   1.000
_cell.length_c   1.000
_cell.angle_alpha   90.00
_cell.angle_beta   90.00
_cell.angle_gamma   90.00
#
_symmetry.space_group_name_H-M   'P 1'
#
loop_
_entity.id
_entity.type
_entity.pdbx_description
1 polymer ?
#
loop_
_entity_poly.entity_id
_entity_poly.type
_entity_poly.pdbx_seq_one_letter_code
_entity_poly.pdbx_strand_id
1 'polypeptide(L)'
;MSLDFEDKILRRFELAERRKAMKEEMDLLDEEIEAHFNLSSIDGDMVIPLPNGEFAVVSKKAYIKDVFDKDSLANEMLIAKDELKTPFDFSILTSQGKLTPDMISKHTTPESIIKISLRKRKTKPKKKG
;
A
#
# COMPACT_ATOMS: atom_id res chain seq x y z
N MET A 1 11.77 -31.88 29.76
CA MET A 1 11.41 -30.90 30.80
C MET A 1 10.51 -29.86 30.16
N SER A 2 9.32 -29.60 30.72
CA SER A 2 8.48 -28.51 30.25
C SER A 2 9.07 -27.19 30.75
N LEU A 3 9.13 -26.18 29.88
CA LEU A 3 9.44 -24.81 30.31
C LEU A 3 8.50 -24.39 31.44
N ASP A 4 9.05 -23.77 32.47
CA ASP A 4 8.23 -23.18 33.52
C ASP A 4 7.43 -21.97 32.97
N PHE A 5 6.58 -21.39 33.80
CA PHE A 5 5.71 -20.30 33.37
C PHE A 5 6.49 -19.01 33.04
N GLU A 6 7.53 -18.69 33.80
CA GLU A 6 8.36 -17.50 33.60
C GLU A 6 9.19 -17.63 32.32
N ASP A 7 9.78 -18.81 32.09
CA ASP A 7 10.50 -19.14 30.85
C ASP A 7 9.61 -18.99 29.61
N LYS A 8 8.34 -19.39 29.71
CA LYS A 8 7.37 -19.23 28.60
C LYS A 8 7.07 -17.75 28.34
N ILE A 9 6.98 -16.93 29.38
CA ILE A 9 6.76 -15.47 29.24
C ILE A 9 7.97 -14.84 28.58
N LEU A 10 9.18 -15.10 29.06
CA LEU A 10 10.42 -14.56 28.48
C LEU A 10 10.53 -14.93 27.00
N ARG A 11 10.34 -16.21 26.68
CA ARG A 11 10.38 -16.71 25.30
C ARG A 11 9.29 -16.08 24.42
N ARG A 12 8.12 -15.75 24.96
CA ARG A 12 7.05 -15.06 24.21
C ARG A 12 7.46 -13.65 23.79
N PHE A 13 8.17 -12.91 24.64
CA PHE A 13 8.66 -11.57 24.32
C PHE A 13 9.82 -11.60 23.33
N GLU A 14 10.78 -12.52 23.52
CA GLU A 14 11.84 -12.74 22.52
C GLU A 14 11.29 -13.09 21.13
N LEU A 15 10.27 -13.95 21.06
CA LEU A 15 9.60 -14.28 19.80
C LEU A 15 8.83 -13.09 19.21
N ALA A 16 8.32 -12.17 20.03
CA ALA A 16 7.70 -10.94 19.56
C ALA A 16 8.73 -10.04 18.89
N GLU A 17 9.88 -9.82 19.53
CA GLU A 17 10.96 -9.00 18.99
C GLU A 17 11.52 -9.60 17.70
N ARG A 18 11.76 -10.91 17.66
CA ARG A 18 12.18 -11.59 16.42
C ARG A 18 11.16 -11.46 15.30
N ARG A 19 9.87 -11.56 15.62
CA ARG A 19 8.80 -11.36 14.63
C ARG A 19 8.81 -9.93 14.10
N LYS A 20 9.04 -8.94 14.96
CA LYS A 20 9.13 -7.53 14.55
C LYS A 20 10.33 -7.30 13.64
N ALA A 21 11.51 -7.75 14.03
CA ALA A 21 12.72 -7.64 13.21
C ALA A 21 12.57 -8.35 11.85
N MET A 22 12.01 -9.56 11.84
CA MET A 22 11.75 -10.29 10.59
C MET A 22 10.72 -9.58 9.70
N LYS A 23 9.73 -8.92 10.30
CA LYS A 23 8.77 -8.11 9.54
C LYS A 23 9.47 -6.91 8.90
N GLU A 24 10.32 -6.20 9.65
CA GLU A 24 11.07 -5.05 9.13
C GLU A 24 12.02 -5.48 7.98
N GLU A 25 12.71 -6.62 8.12
CA GLU A 25 13.50 -7.20 7.04
C GLU A 25 12.66 -7.58 5.81
N MET A 26 11.46 -8.13 6.02
CA MET A 26 10.54 -8.43 4.92
C MET A 26 10.04 -7.17 4.22
N ASP A 27 9.70 -6.13 4.99
CA ASP A 27 9.23 -4.85 4.44
C ASP A 27 10.34 -4.20 3.59
N LEU A 28 11.61 -4.23 4.05
CA LEU A 28 12.77 -3.77 3.26
C LEU A 28 12.97 -4.58 1.98
N LEU A 29 12.84 -5.92 2.04
CA LEU A 29 12.94 -6.77 0.86
C LEU A 29 11.82 -6.47 -0.15
N ASP A 30 10.60 -6.22 0.31
CA ASP A 30 9.49 -5.85 -0.55
C ASP A 30 9.77 -4.51 -1.24
N GLU A 31 10.32 -3.52 -0.54
CA GLU A 31 10.74 -2.24 -1.13
C GLU A 31 11.85 -2.40 -2.19
N GLU A 32 12.85 -3.25 -1.93
CA GLU A 32 13.92 -3.55 -2.90
C GLU A 32 13.36 -4.25 -4.15
N ILE A 33 12.48 -5.23 -3.97
CA ILE A 33 11.77 -5.91 -5.07
C ILE A 33 10.98 -4.88 -5.88
N GLU A 34 10.30 -3.96 -5.21
CA GLU A 34 9.52 -2.91 -5.87
C GLU A 34 10.41 -1.99 -6.72
N ALA A 35 11.50 -1.50 -6.14
CA ALA A 35 12.46 -0.65 -6.85
C ALA A 35 13.07 -1.34 -8.07
N HIS A 36 13.55 -2.59 -7.90
CA HIS A 36 14.13 -3.37 -8.99
C HIS A 36 13.14 -3.62 -10.12
N PHE A 37 11.91 -3.98 -9.80
CA PHE A 37 10.92 -4.32 -10.80
C PHE A 37 10.33 -3.08 -11.50
N ASN A 38 10.28 -1.93 -10.83
CA ASN A 38 9.93 -0.65 -11.44
C ASN A 38 10.99 -0.20 -12.45
N LEU A 39 12.28 -0.41 -12.15
CA LEU A 39 13.38 -0.15 -13.08
C LEU A 39 13.44 -1.17 -14.24
N SER A 40 12.86 -2.36 -14.05
CA SER A 40 12.87 -3.40 -15.06
C SER A 40 11.84 -3.15 -16.17
N SER A 41 12.24 -3.41 -17.42
CA SER A 41 11.35 -3.44 -18.60
C SER A 41 10.53 -4.74 -18.71
N ILE A 42 10.27 -5.41 -17.58
CA ILE A 42 9.48 -6.64 -17.58
C ILE A 42 8.03 -6.28 -17.92
N ASP A 43 7.61 -6.68 -19.10
CA ASP A 43 6.22 -6.63 -19.54
C ASP A 43 5.52 -7.95 -19.17
N GLY A 44 4.56 -7.85 -18.25
CA GLY A 44 3.71 -8.96 -17.81
C GLY A 44 4.15 -9.65 -16.51
N ASP A 45 3.63 -10.86 -16.29
CA ASP A 45 3.83 -11.62 -15.05
C ASP A 45 5.17 -12.37 -15.06
N MET A 46 5.99 -12.14 -14.03
CA MET A 46 7.15 -12.98 -13.72
C MET A 46 6.74 -14.13 -12.81
N VAL A 47 7.09 -15.36 -13.18
CA VAL A 47 6.76 -16.58 -12.43
C VAL A 47 8.04 -17.31 -12.03
N ILE A 48 8.25 -17.49 -10.73
CA ILE A 48 9.43 -18.16 -10.15
C ILE A 48 8.97 -19.44 -9.42
N PRO A 49 9.50 -20.63 -9.75
CA PRO A 49 9.22 -21.84 -8.98
C PRO A 49 9.88 -21.75 -7.60
N LEU A 50 9.14 -22.15 -6.57
CA LEU A 50 9.60 -22.18 -5.19
C LEU A 50 10.05 -23.58 -4.77
N PRO A 51 10.96 -23.71 -3.78
CA PRO A 51 11.45 -25.01 -3.32
C PRO A 51 10.37 -25.95 -2.77
N ASN A 52 9.24 -25.40 -2.31
CA ASN A 52 8.10 -26.16 -1.80
C ASN A 52 7.16 -26.67 -2.93
N GLY A 53 7.53 -26.49 -4.20
CA GLY A 53 6.71 -26.89 -5.35
C GLY A 53 5.61 -25.88 -5.73
N GLU A 54 5.49 -24.77 -5.01
CA GLU A 54 4.62 -23.64 -5.38
C GLU A 54 5.32 -22.69 -6.37
N PHE A 55 4.64 -21.63 -6.76
CA PHE A 55 5.15 -20.60 -7.65
C PHE A 55 4.92 -19.22 -7.03
N ALA A 56 5.97 -18.39 -7.02
CA ALA A 56 5.84 -16.96 -6.78
C ALA A 56 5.51 -16.27 -8.11
N VAL A 57 4.53 -15.36 -8.07
CA VAL A 57 4.06 -14.59 -9.22
C VAL A 57 4.19 -13.13 -8.88
N VAL A 58 4.96 -12.40 -9.68
CA VAL A 58 5.13 -10.95 -9.60
C VAL A 58 4.44 -10.34 -10.83
N SER A 59 3.51 -9.42 -10.61
CA SER A 59 2.76 -8.77 -11.70
C SER A 59 2.73 -7.25 -11.51
N LYS A 60 2.89 -6.46 -12.59
CA LYS A 60 2.52 -5.03 -12.59
C LYS A 60 1.00 -4.92 -12.69
N LYS A 61 0.39 -4.29 -11.70
CA LYS A 61 -1.03 -3.92 -11.75
C LYS A 61 -1.16 -2.41 -11.75
N ALA A 62 -1.60 -1.88 -12.89
CA ALA A 62 -2.13 -0.54 -12.94
C ALA A 62 -3.50 -0.53 -12.26
N TYR A 63 -3.71 0.39 -11.33
CA TYR A 63 -5.03 0.73 -10.83
C TYR A 63 -5.22 2.24 -10.93
N ILE A 64 -6.45 2.63 -11.26
CA ILE A 64 -6.83 4.03 -11.28
C ILE A 64 -7.20 4.41 -9.85
N LYS A 65 -6.57 5.47 -9.35
CA LYS A 65 -6.90 6.06 -8.06
C LYS A 65 -7.24 7.51 -8.28
N ASP A 66 -8.37 7.93 -7.73
CA ASP A 66 -8.71 9.33 -7.64
C ASP A 66 -7.82 9.99 -6.58
N VAL A 67 -6.98 10.91 -7.03
CA VAL A 67 -6.08 11.71 -6.19
C VAL A 67 -6.70 13.08 -6.05
N PHE A 68 -6.91 13.47 -4.79
CA PHE A 68 -7.52 14.74 -4.46
C PHE A 68 -6.45 15.74 -4.02
N ASP A 69 -6.30 16.81 -4.80
CA ASP A 69 -5.36 17.88 -4.54
C ASP A 69 -5.92 18.88 -3.51
N LYS A 70 -5.68 18.55 -2.23
CA LYS A 70 -6.06 19.40 -1.11
C LYS A 70 -5.37 20.76 -1.12
N ASP A 71 -4.16 20.84 -1.65
CA ASP A 71 -3.37 22.07 -1.66
C ASP A 71 -3.96 23.05 -2.67
N SER A 72 -4.27 22.56 -3.88
CA SER A 72 -4.95 23.34 -4.91
C SER A 72 -6.32 23.82 -4.44
N LEU A 73 -7.13 22.97 -3.80
CA LEU A 73 -8.42 23.39 -3.26
C LEU A 73 -8.29 24.44 -2.14
N ALA A 74 -7.35 24.26 -1.20
CA ALA A 74 -7.11 25.23 -0.13
C ALA A 74 -6.73 26.61 -0.68
N ASN A 75 -5.90 26.63 -1.73
CA ASN A 75 -5.50 27.85 -2.42
C ASN A 75 -6.69 28.52 -3.14
N GLU A 76 -7.56 27.76 -3.82
CA GLU A 76 -8.76 28.32 -4.47
C GLU A 76 -9.73 28.93 -3.45
N MET A 77 -9.87 28.28 -2.29
CA MET A 77 -10.74 28.74 -1.21
C MET A 77 -10.12 29.84 -0.33
N LEU A 78 -8.83 30.15 -0.51
CA LEU A 78 -8.04 31.07 0.32
C LEU A 78 -8.10 30.70 1.81
N ILE A 79 -8.08 29.41 2.13
CA ILE A 79 -8.07 28.87 3.49
C ILE A 79 -6.77 28.14 3.80
N ALA A 80 -6.46 27.99 5.08
CA ALA A 80 -5.33 27.17 5.48
C ALA A 80 -5.61 25.69 5.17
N LYS A 81 -4.58 24.95 4.74
CA LYS A 81 -4.67 23.51 4.47
C LYS A 81 -5.20 22.71 5.67
N ASP A 82 -4.88 23.16 6.89
CA ASP A 82 -5.36 22.51 8.12
C ASP A 82 -6.89 22.57 8.28
N GLU A 83 -7.56 23.49 7.59
CA GLU A 83 -9.04 23.55 7.53
C GLU A 83 -9.63 22.52 6.53
N LEU A 84 -8.81 21.74 5.83
CA LEU A 84 -9.21 20.62 4.94
C LEU A 84 -8.56 19.30 5.36
N LYS A 85 -8.26 19.17 6.66
CA LYS A 85 -7.47 18.04 7.17
C LYS A 85 -8.33 16.79 7.34
N THR A 86 -9.46 16.92 8.02
CA THR A 86 -10.30 15.79 8.42
C THR A 86 -11.59 15.72 7.60
N PRO A 87 -12.21 14.54 7.46
CA PRO A 87 -13.53 14.40 6.82
C PRO A 87 -14.60 15.33 7.41
N PHE A 88 -14.49 15.66 8.71
CA PHE A 88 -15.44 16.54 9.39
C PHE A 88 -15.34 17.99 8.90
N ASP A 89 -14.13 18.47 8.61
CA ASP A 89 -13.92 19.83 8.12
C ASP A 89 -14.59 20.05 6.75
N PHE A 90 -14.48 19.06 5.86
CA PHE A 90 -15.20 19.05 4.58
C PHE A 90 -16.71 19.13 4.78
N SER A 91 -17.25 18.38 5.76
CA SER A 91 -18.69 18.39 6.07
C SER A 91 -19.14 19.76 6.58
N ILE A 92 -18.35 20.42 7.43
CA ILE A 92 -18.67 21.76 7.94
C ILE A 92 -18.67 22.77 6.80
N LEU A 93 -17.62 22.80 5.98
CA LEU A 93 -17.49 23.76 4.88
C LEU A 93 -18.58 23.57 3.83
N THR A 94 -19.00 22.33 3.59
CA THR A 94 -20.13 22.03 2.69
C THR A 94 -21.46 22.49 3.30
N SER A 95 -21.67 22.28 4.60
CA SER A 95 -22.88 22.72 5.30
C SER A 95 -22.99 24.25 5.40
N GLN A 96 -21.85 24.95 5.45
CA GLN A 96 -21.78 26.41 5.41
C GLN A 96 -21.94 26.99 3.99
N GLY A 97 -22.05 26.14 2.96
CA GLY A 97 -22.13 26.55 1.55
C GLY A 97 -20.82 27.10 0.98
N LYS A 98 -19.70 26.96 1.71
CA LYS A 98 -18.37 27.45 1.29
C LYS A 98 -17.64 26.48 0.37
N LEU A 99 -17.90 25.19 0.54
CA LEU A 99 -17.37 24.12 -0.30
C LEU A 99 -18.53 23.43 -1.03
N THR A 100 -18.37 23.17 -2.33
CA THR A 100 -19.36 22.42 -3.11
C THR A 100 -18.76 21.10 -3.61
N PRO A 101 -19.59 20.06 -3.84
CA PRO A 101 -19.13 18.80 -4.43
C PRO A 101 -18.43 18.99 -5.79
N ASP A 102 -18.85 19.98 -6.58
CA ASP A 102 -18.22 20.34 -7.86
C ASP A 102 -16.79 20.84 -7.67
N MET A 103 -16.52 21.63 -6.62
CA MET A 103 -15.16 22.06 -6.30
C MET A 103 -14.28 20.86 -5.92
N ILE A 104 -14.79 19.93 -5.10
CA ILE A 104 -14.05 18.70 -4.76
C ILE A 104 -13.71 17.91 -6.04
N SER A 105 -14.69 17.78 -6.94
CA SER A 105 -14.54 17.03 -8.18
C SER A 105 -13.51 17.67 -9.14
N LYS A 106 -13.47 19.00 -9.23
CA LYS A 106 -12.48 19.72 -10.06
C LYS A 106 -11.02 19.50 -9.62
N HIS A 107 -10.80 19.32 -8.32
CA HIS A 107 -9.48 19.04 -7.74
C HIS A 107 -9.22 17.56 -7.52
N THR A 108 -10.09 16.69 -8.06
CA THR A 108 -9.90 15.25 -8.04
C THR A 108 -9.49 14.78 -9.42
N THR A 109 -8.28 14.25 -9.56
CA THR A 109 -7.75 13.72 -10.82
C THR A 109 -7.59 12.20 -10.75
N PRO A 110 -8.04 11.46 -11.78
CA PRO A 110 -7.76 10.03 -11.86
C PRO A 110 -6.30 9.83 -12.26
N GLU A 111 -5.51 9.26 -11.36
CA GLU A 111 -4.12 8.90 -11.63
C GLU A 111 -3.98 7.38 -11.79
N SER A 112 -3.25 6.96 -12.82
CA SER A 112 -2.88 5.56 -13.01
C SER A 112 -1.65 5.24 -12.17
N ILE A 113 -1.86 4.53 -11.06
CA ILE A 113 -0.77 4.08 -10.19
C ILE A 113 -0.42 2.65 -10.57
N ILE A 114 0.84 2.42 -10.95
CA ILE A 114 1.38 1.09 -11.19
C ILE A 114 1.94 0.56 -9.88
N LYS A 115 1.37 -0.53 -9.35
CA LYS A 115 1.90 -1.24 -8.19
C LYS A 115 2.26 -2.67 -8.54
N ILE A 116 3.17 -3.23 -7.75
CA ILE A 116 3.60 -4.61 -7.88
C ILE A 116 2.72 -5.47 -6.97
N SER A 117 2.34 -6.65 -7.48
CA SER A 117 1.67 -7.65 -6.68
C SER A 117 2.53 -8.91 -6.66
N LEU A 118 3.00 -9.28 -5.48
CA LEU A 118 3.67 -10.54 -5.20
C LEU A 118 2.65 -11.53 -4.63
N ARG A 119 2.51 -12.72 -5.23
CA ARG A 119 1.57 -13.76 -4.79
C ARG A 119 2.18 -15.15 -4.90
N LYS A 120 1.83 -16.04 -3.96
CA LYS A 120 2.12 -17.47 -4.06
C LYS A 120 0.95 -18.22 -4.72
N ARG A 121 1.25 -19.21 -5.57
CA ARG A 121 0.29 -20.07 -6.26
C ARG A 121 0.74 -21.52 -6.21
N LYS A 122 -0.17 -22.44 -5.86
CA LYS A 122 0.11 -23.88 -5.81
C LYS A 122 0.31 -24.52 -7.19
N THR A 123 -0.27 -23.93 -8.23
CA THR A 123 -0.20 -24.42 -9.60
C THR A 123 0.46 -23.39 -10.50
N LYS A 124 1.24 -23.84 -11.48
CA LYS A 124 1.91 -22.95 -12.44
C LYS A 124 0.87 -22.08 -13.17
N PRO A 125 0.93 -20.74 -13.06
CA PRO A 125 0.03 -19.86 -13.78
C PRO A 125 0.19 -20.05 -15.29
N LYS A 126 -0.93 -20.09 -16.02
CA LYS A 126 -0.89 -19.99 -17.48
C LYS A 126 -0.52 -18.56 -17.84
N LYS A 127 0.49 -18.35 -18.69
CA LYS A 127 0.76 -17.03 -19.28
C LYS A 127 -0.53 -16.56 -19.95
N LYS A 128 -1.08 -15.43 -19.53
CA LYS A 128 -2.09 -14.74 -20.33
C LYS A 128 -1.33 -14.10 -21.49
N GLY A 129 -1.60 -14.58 -22.70
CA GLY A 129 -1.16 -13.92 -23.94
C GLY A 129 -1.99 -12.68 -24.22
#